data_AF-A0A0G0ZZB4-F1
#
_entry.id   AF-A0A0G0ZZB4-F1
#
_cell.length_a   1.000
_cell.length_b   1.000
_cell.length_c   1.000
_cell.angle_alpha   90.00
_cell.angle_beta   90.00
_cell.angle_gamma   90.00
#
_symmetry.space_group_name_H-M   'P 1'
#
loop_
_entity.id
_entity.type
_entity.pdbx_description
1 polymer ?
#
loop_
_entity_poly.entity_id
_entity_poly.type
_entity_poly.pdbx_seq_one_letter_code
_entity_poly.pdbx_strand_id
1 'polypeptide(L)'
;MHPPYFQRPSCSRRHKNKGQNFIYPTLGLAGETGEVAEKVKKILRDKNGVVDEQTKESLKKELGDVLWYLSQLATEFDLSLDDIADTNLKKLLSRLERGKIGGDGDDR
;
A
#
# COMPACT_ATOMS: atom_id res chain seq x y z
N MET A 1 38.57 -27.21 -28.56
CA MET A 1 38.88 -26.69 -27.21
C MET A 1 37.87 -25.58 -26.88
N HIS A 2 36.86 -25.89 -26.08
CA HIS A 2 35.90 -24.90 -25.55
C HIS A 2 36.15 -24.73 -24.03
N PRO A 3 36.10 -23.51 -23.48
CA PRO A 3 36.29 -23.29 -22.05
C PRO A 3 35.06 -23.75 -21.24
N PRO A 4 35.23 -24.18 -19.98
CA PRO A 4 34.13 -24.67 -19.16
C PRO A 4 33.24 -23.53 -18.67
N TYR A 5 31.92 -23.74 -18.76
CA TYR A 5 30.89 -22.86 -18.23
C TYR A 5 31.06 -22.68 -16.71
N PHE A 6 31.30 -21.45 -16.29
CA PHE A 6 31.29 -21.05 -14.89
C PHE A 6 29.83 -21.09 -14.39
N GLN A 7 29.44 -22.17 -13.70
CA GLN A 7 28.17 -22.19 -12.97
C GLN A 7 28.24 -21.12 -11.87
N ARG A 8 27.49 -20.03 -12.05
CA ARG A 8 27.28 -19.04 -10.99
C ARG A 8 26.58 -19.75 -9.83
N PRO A 9 27.06 -19.63 -8.58
CA PRO A 9 26.31 -20.15 -7.45
C PRO A 9 24.96 -19.43 -7.42
N SER A 10 23.86 -20.20 -7.44
CA SER A 10 22.54 -19.69 -7.12
C SER A 10 22.64 -19.08 -5.73
N CYS A 11 22.64 -17.75 -5.65
CA CYS A 11 22.57 -17.05 -4.38
C CYS A 11 21.18 -17.33 -3.81
N SER A 12 21.04 -18.48 -3.14
CA SER A 12 19.90 -18.76 -2.27
C SER A 12 20.03 -17.79 -1.11
N ARG A 13 19.50 -16.59 -1.32
CA ARG A 13 19.39 -15.56 -0.30
C ARG A 13 18.58 -16.18 0.82
N ARG A 14 19.29 -16.57 1.88
CA ARG A 14 18.75 -17.26 3.04
C ARG A 14 17.58 -16.44 3.57
N HIS A 15 16.38 -16.99 3.45
CA HIS A 15 15.20 -16.57 4.21
C HIS A 15 15.51 -16.80 5.70
N LYS A 16 16.14 -15.82 6.35
CA LYS A 16 16.28 -15.80 7.80
C LYS A 16 15.07 -15.06 8.36
N ASN A 17 14.21 -15.81 9.07
CA ASN A 17 12.96 -15.40 9.72
C ASN A 17 11.70 -15.28 8.83
N LYS A 18 11.33 -16.36 8.13
CA LYS A 18 9.91 -16.55 7.74
C LYS A 18 9.08 -16.73 9.02
N GLY A 19 8.20 -15.78 9.32
CA GLY A 19 7.17 -15.93 10.38
C GLY A 19 7.05 -14.80 11.41
N GLN A 20 8.01 -13.86 11.49
CA GLN A 20 7.95 -12.70 12.41
C GLN A 20 8.19 -11.35 11.71
N ASN A 21 8.44 -11.37 10.39
CA ASN A 21 8.85 -10.18 9.63
C ASN A 21 7.67 -9.34 9.10
N PHE A 22 6.42 -9.74 9.35
CA PHE A 22 5.24 -8.91 9.05
C PHE A 22 4.97 -7.84 10.11
N ILE A 23 5.48 -7.99 11.34
CA ILE A 23 5.22 -7.05 12.45
C ILE A 23 5.77 -5.67 12.10
N TYR A 24 7.03 -5.60 11.68
CA TYR A 24 7.68 -4.34 11.30
C TYR A 24 6.91 -3.59 10.20
N PRO A 25 6.60 -4.18 9.03
CA PRO A 25 5.84 -3.48 8.01
C PRO A 25 4.38 -3.22 8.39
N THR A 26 3.79 -3.99 9.33
CA THR A 26 2.45 -3.67 9.88
C THR A 26 2.48 -2.39 10.70
N LEU A 27 3.46 -2.27 11.61
CA LEU A 27 3.62 -1.07 12.44
C LEU A 27 4.02 0.14 11.59
N GLY A 28 4.89 -0.06 10.59
CA GLY A 28 5.24 0.96 9.61
C GLY A 28 4.02 1.45 8.83
N LEU A 29 3.22 0.54 8.26
CA LEU A 29 1.98 0.88 7.56
C LEU A 29 1.05 1.76 8.40
N ALA A 30 0.87 1.41 9.68
CA ALA A 30 0.05 2.18 10.60
C ALA A 30 0.62 3.58 10.85
N GLY A 31 1.94 3.70 11.00
CA GLY A 31 2.66 4.97 11.13
C GLY A 31 2.43 5.88 9.93
N GLU A 32 2.74 5.39 8.72
CA GLU A 32 2.62 6.19 7.48
C GLU A 32 1.17 6.58 7.19
N THR A 33 0.21 5.68 7.49
CA THR A 33 -1.22 6.02 7.39
C THR A 33 -1.60 7.14 8.35
N GLY A 34 -1.02 7.15 9.56
CA GLY A 34 -1.17 8.24 10.52
C GLY A 34 -0.59 9.56 10.00
N GLU A 35 0.55 9.51 9.31
CA GLU A 35 1.15 10.69 8.68
C GLU A 35 0.26 11.25 7.57
N VAL A 36 -0.29 10.38 6.69
CA VAL A 36 -1.30 10.77 5.68
C VAL A 36 -2.47 11.50 6.35
N ALA A 37 -3.02 10.94 7.43
CA ALA A 37 -4.14 11.54 8.16
C ALA A 37 -3.77 12.90 8.76
N GLU A 38 -2.57 13.05 9.33
CA GLU A 38 -2.09 14.32 9.88
C GLU A 38 -1.90 15.39 8.79
N LYS A 39 -1.44 15.02 7.59
CA LYS A 39 -1.37 15.94 6.44
C LYS A 39 -2.77 16.42 6.06
N VAL A 40 -3.73 15.52 5.91
CA VAL A 40 -5.12 15.86 5.58
C VAL A 40 -5.73 16.78 6.63
N LYS A 41 -5.52 16.50 7.92
CA LYS A 41 -5.94 17.36 9.02
C LYS A 41 -5.36 18.77 8.92
N LYS A 42 -4.08 18.92 8.58
CA LYS A 42 -3.43 20.23 8.38
C LYS A 42 -4.01 20.99 7.18
N ILE A 43 -4.36 20.28 6.10
CA ILE A 43 -5.03 20.88 4.94
C ILE A 43 -6.37 21.52 5.35
N LEU A 44 -7.17 20.77 6.12
CA LEU A 44 -8.47 21.24 6.59
C LEU A 44 -8.33 22.42 7.57
N ARG A 45 -7.37 22.35 8.50
CA ARG A 45 -7.17 23.37 9.53
C ARG A 45 -6.53 24.67 9.01
N ASP A 46 -5.48 24.56 8.21
CA ASP A 46 -4.59 25.68 7.90
C ASP A 46 -4.79 26.21 6.46
N LYS A 47 -5.34 25.40 5.56
CA LYS A 47 -5.49 25.74 4.13
C LYS A 47 -6.94 25.89 3.68
N ASN A 48 -7.91 25.94 4.60
CA ASN A 48 -9.35 25.92 4.31
C ASN A 48 -9.75 24.80 3.32
N GLY A 49 -9.08 23.64 3.41
CA GLY A 49 -9.33 22.53 2.48
C GLY A 49 -8.64 22.65 1.11
N VAL A 50 -7.89 23.72 0.84
CA VAL A 50 -7.19 23.91 -0.45
C VAL A 50 -5.91 23.10 -0.48
N VAL A 51 -5.77 22.26 -1.50
CA VAL A 51 -4.57 21.45 -1.77
C VAL A 51 -3.73 22.15 -2.82
N ASP A 52 -2.64 22.79 -2.39
CA ASP A 52 -1.61 23.31 -3.31
C ASP A 52 -0.63 22.21 -3.74
N GLU A 53 0.19 22.50 -4.76
CA GLU A 53 1.15 21.53 -5.30
C GLU A 53 2.16 21.05 -4.25
N GLN A 54 2.59 21.91 -3.32
CA GLN A 54 3.50 21.51 -2.24
C GLN A 54 2.84 20.48 -1.30
N THR A 55 1.57 20.67 -0.97
CA THR A 55 0.79 19.73 -0.17
C THR A 55 0.62 18.42 -0.91
N LYS A 56 0.28 18.48 -2.19
CA LYS A 56 0.09 17.32 -3.04
C LYS A 56 1.35 16.46 -3.13
N GLU A 57 2.50 17.09 -3.34
CA GLU A 57 3.80 16.41 -3.35
C GLU A 57 4.15 15.82 -1.98
N SER A 58 3.84 16.53 -0.88
CA SER A 58 4.02 15.95 0.46
C SER A 58 3.11 14.76 0.70
N LEU A 59 1.84 14.83 0.30
CA LEU A 59 0.88 13.74 0.48
C LEU A 59 1.25 12.52 -0.36
N LYS A 60 1.74 12.75 -1.58
CA LYS A 60 2.24 11.70 -2.48
C LYS A 60 3.40 10.91 -1.87
N LYS A 61 4.27 11.55 -1.09
CA LYS A 61 5.36 10.87 -0.37
C LYS A 61 4.81 9.90 0.67
N GLU A 62 3.97 10.38 1.59
CA GLU A 62 3.40 9.51 2.65
C GLU A 62 2.55 8.38 2.05
N LEU A 63 1.79 8.66 0.97
CA LEU A 63 1.04 7.62 0.24
C LEU A 63 1.96 6.60 -0.43
N GLY A 64 3.14 7.02 -0.90
CA GLY A 64 4.17 6.14 -1.43
C GLY A 64 4.73 5.21 -0.36
N ASP A 65 4.96 5.72 0.84
CA ASP A 65 5.45 4.93 1.98
C ASP A 65 4.38 3.94 2.48
N VAL A 66 3.10 4.34 2.50
CA VAL A 66 1.96 3.43 2.71
C VAL A 66 1.96 2.29 1.68
N LEU A 67 2.10 2.62 0.39
CA LEU A 67 2.14 1.62 -0.68
C LEU A 67 3.34 0.68 -0.51
N TRP A 68 4.49 1.21 -0.11
CA TRP A 68 5.69 0.43 0.13
C TRP A 68 5.47 -0.60 1.24
N TYR A 69 4.98 -0.18 2.41
CA TYR A 69 4.70 -1.11 3.51
C TYR A 69 3.61 -2.13 3.17
N LEU A 70 2.57 -1.72 2.43
CA LEU A 70 1.56 -2.66 1.91
C LEU A 70 2.19 -3.73 1.00
N SER A 71 3.12 -3.33 0.12
CA SER A 71 3.83 -4.27 -0.75
C SER A 71 4.73 -5.24 0.03
N GLN A 72 5.36 -4.78 1.10
CA GLN A 72 6.16 -5.63 1.99
C GLN A 72 5.27 -6.64 2.71
N LEU A 73 4.12 -6.20 3.23
CA LEU A 73 3.15 -7.12 3.84
C LEU A 73 2.63 -8.16 2.85
N ALA A 74 2.27 -7.75 1.64
CA ALA A 74 1.86 -8.70 0.60
C ALA A 74 2.94 -9.76 0.37
N THR A 75 4.21 -9.34 0.25
CA THR A 75 5.36 -10.25 0.08
C THR A 75 5.54 -11.20 1.27
N GLU A 76 5.41 -10.71 2.51
CA GLU A 76 5.54 -11.53 3.72
C GLU A 76 4.46 -12.61 3.85
N PHE A 77 3.29 -12.37 3.27
CA PHE A 77 2.19 -13.34 3.22
C PHE A 77 2.15 -14.16 1.91
N ASP A 78 3.20 -14.10 1.09
CA ASP A 78 3.28 -14.75 -0.22
C ASP A 78 2.07 -14.38 -1.13
N LEU A 79 1.60 -13.13 -1.04
CA LEU A 79 0.52 -12.55 -1.85
C LEU A 79 1.07 -11.63 -2.94
N SER A 80 0.40 -11.61 -4.10
CA SER A 80 0.64 -10.61 -5.14
C SER A 80 -0.13 -9.32 -4.83
N LEU A 81 0.53 -8.17 -4.99
CA LEU A 81 -0.12 -6.86 -4.85
C LEU A 81 -1.18 -6.64 -5.95
N ASP A 82 -0.94 -7.17 -7.16
CA ASP A 82 -1.90 -7.12 -8.27
C ASP A 82 -3.16 -7.96 -7.95
N ASP A 83 -3.00 -9.16 -7.39
CA ASP A 83 -4.13 -10.01 -6.99
C ASP A 83 -4.97 -9.36 -5.88
N ILE A 84 -4.33 -8.67 -4.93
CA ILE A 84 -5.01 -7.88 -3.90
C ILE A 84 -5.83 -6.76 -4.54
N ALA A 85 -5.25 -6.01 -5.48
CA ALA A 85 -5.92 -4.93 -6.18
C ALA A 85 -7.12 -5.43 -7.00
N ASP A 86 -6.94 -6.49 -7.77
CA ASP A 86 -7.99 -7.12 -8.58
C ASP A 86 -9.14 -7.66 -7.73
N THR A 87 -8.81 -8.30 -6.61
CA THR A 87 -9.82 -8.79 -5.66
C THR A 87 -10.62 -7.64 -5.07
N ASN A 88 -9.96 -6.52 -4.73
CA ASN A 88 -10.65 -5.33 -4.24
C ASN A 88 -11.54 -4.70 -5.33
N LEU A 89 -11.06 -4.61 -6.57
CA LEU A 89 -11.83 -4.07 -7.69
C LEU A 89 -13.09 -4.91 -7.96
N LYS A 90 -12.96 -6.23 -8.07
CA LYS A 90 -14.10 -7.16 -8.23
C LYS A 90 -15.13 -7.01 -7.10
N LYS A 91 -14.66 -6.89 -5.85
CA LYS A 91 -15.52 -6.65 -4.68
C LYS A 91 -16.30 -5.33 -4.81
N LEU A 92 -15.64 -4.24 -5.24
CA LEU A 92 -16.27 -2.93 -5.42
C LEU A 92 -17.29 -2.93 -6.56
N LEU A 93 -16.95 -3.51 -7.72
CA LEU A 93 -17.89 -3.67 -8.84
C LEU A 93 -19.12 -4.47 -8.44
N SER A 94 -18.92 -5.58 -7.71
CA SER A 94 -20.03 -6.38 -7.19
C SER A 94 -20.91 -5.62 -6.18
N ARG A 95 -20.35 -4.67 -5.41
CA ARG A 95 -21.14 -3.78 -4.54
C ARG A 95 -21.96 -2.78 -5.36
N LEU A 96 -21.39 -2.27 -6.45
CA LEU A 96 -22.06 -1.35 -7.37
C LEU A 96 -23.28 -2.03 -8.01
N GLU A 97 -23.11 -3.23 -8.56
CA GLU A 97 -24.17 -4.01 -9.22
C GLU A 97 -25.34 -4.34 -8.29
N ARG A 98 -25.07 -4.58 -7.01
CA ARG A 98 -26.10 -4.85 -5.99
C ARG A 98 -26.81 -3.59 -5.49
N GLY A 99 -26.49 -2.41 -6.00
CA GLY A 99 -27.00 -1.14 -5.48
C GLY A 99 -26.59 -0.87 -4.03
N LYS A 100 -25.54 -1.54 -3.54
CA LYS A 100 -25.01 -1.37 -2.16
C LYS A 100 -23.87 -0.36 -2.08
N ILE A 101 -23.62 0.38 -3.15
CA ILE A 101 -22.91 1.67 -3.08
C ILE A 101 -23.99 2.75 -2.94
N GLY A 102 -24.81 2.62 -1.91
CA GLY A 102 -25.67 3.69 -1.43
C GLY A 102 -24.93 4.35 -0.29
N GLY A 103 -24.48 5.58 -0.50
CA GLY A 103 -24.17 6.46 0.63
C GLY A 103 -25.47 6.69 1.39
N ASP A 104 -25.46 6.43 2.68
CA ASP A 104 -26.55 6.81 3.55
C ASP A 104 -26.47 8.33 3.77
N GLY A 105 -27.52 9.04 3.35
CA GLY A 105 -27.87 10.38 3.85
C GLY A 105 -27.47 11.60 3.01
N ASP A 106 -28.19 11.89 1.92
CA ASP A 106 -28.70 13.25 1.68
C ASP A 106 -30.03 13.18 0.90
N ASP A 107 -30.97 14.06 1.28
CA ASP A 107 -32.39 14.17 0.87
C ASP A 107 -33.41 13.14 1.42
N ARG A 108 -33.90 13.36 2.66
CA ARG A 108 -35.32 13.63 3.00
C ARG A 108 -35.48 14.27 4.37
#